data_AF-A0AAP0SJQ7-F1
#
_entry.id   AF-A0AAP0SJQ7-F1
#
_cell.length_a   1.000
_cell.length_b   1.000
_cell.length_c   1.000
_cell.angle_alpha   90.00
_cell.angle_beta   90.00
_cell.angle_gamma   90.00
#
_symmetry.space_group_name_H-M   'P 1'
#
loop_
_entity.id
_entity.type
_entity.pdbx_description
1 polymer ?
#
loop_
_entity_poly.entity_id
_entity_poly.type
_entity_poly.pdbx_seq_one_letter_code
_entity_poly.pdbx_strand_id
1 'polypeptide(L)'
;MTAFKTLKPSSLDRTAFVEAFADIYEHSPWVAEKAYDLGQLQEIEQIEALHQRMSDILLSADHAAQLALINAHPDLAGKAAIQGELTESSTHEQAGAGIHQCTAQEFERFTELNDAYKEKFKFPFIMAVKGSNRHQILAAFEKRIHNSVEAEFKEALAQINLIALFRLLQL
;
A
#
# COMPACT_ATOMS: atom_id res chain seq x y z
N MET A 1 -8.06 -13.78 -15.21
CA MET A 1 -8.59 -13.18 -13.98
C MET A 1 -8.64 -14.26 -12.92
N THR A 2 -8.10 -13.94 -11.75
CA THR A 2 -7.80 -14.83 -10.64
C THR A 2 -8.95 -14.82 -9.66
N ALA A 3 -9.46 -15.98 -9.27
CA ALA A 3 -10.51 -16.09 -8.26
C ALA A 3 -9.90 -15.99 -6.85
N PHE A 4 -10.67 -15.46 -5.90
CA PHE A 4 -10.35 -15.54 -4.48
C PHE A 4 -10.32 -17.01 -4.03
N LYS A 5 -9.38 -17.37 -3.16
CA LYS A 5 -9.25 -18.77 -2.70
C LYS A 5 -10.33 -19.14 -1.69
N THR A 6 -10.68 -18.19 -0.82
CA THR A 6 -11.54 -18.45 0.34
C THR A 6 -12.80 -17.59 0.38
N LEU A 7 -12.83 -16.50 -0.41
CA LEU A 7 -13.91 -15.52 -0.40
C LEU A 7 -14.73 -15.57 -1.69
N LYS A 8 -15.98 -15.13 -1.58
CA LYS A 8 -16.83 -14.84 -2.73
C LYS A 8 -17.51 -13.49 -2.52
N PRO A 9 -16.96 -12.40 -3.09
CA PRO A 9 -17.41 -11.03 -2.86
C PRO A 9 -18.92 -10.84 -2.99
N SER A 10 -19.56 -11.41 -4.02
CA SER A 10 -21.00 -11.28 -4.27
C SER A 10 -21.91 -12.01 -3.28
N SER A 11 -21.37 -12.90 -2.45
CA SER A 11 -22.14 -13.59 -1.40
C SER A 11 -22.05 -12.94 -0.02
N LEU A 12 -21.20 -11.92 0.13
CA LEU A 12 -21.01 -11.23 1.40
C LEU A 12 -22.06 -10.13 1.57
N ASP A 13 -22.58 -9.99 2.80
CA ASP A 13 -23.27 -8.75 3.17
C ASP A 13 -22.25 -7.61 3.35
N ARG A 14 -22.74 -6.38 3.56
CA ARG A 14 -21.89 -5.19 3.65
C ARG A 14 -20.86 -5.30 4.76
N THR A 15 -21.26 -5.79 5.93
CA THR A 15 -20.39 -5.88 7.10
C THR A 15 -19.27 -6.88 6.82
N ALA A 16 -19.62 -8.10 6.39
CA ALA A 16 -18.65 -9.14 6.09
C ALA A 16 -17.71 -8.75 4.93
N PHE A 17 -18.22 -8.02 3.92
CA PHE A 17 -17.40 -7.51 2.83
C PHE A 17 -16.37 -6.49 3.33
N VAL A 18 -16.81 -5.49 4.12
CA VAL A 18 -15.89 -4.47 4.63
C VAL A 18 -14.87 -5.10 5.57
N GLU A 19 -15.27 -6.00 6.47
CA GLU A 19 -14.34 -6.73 7.35
C GLU A 19 -13.30 -7.52 6.55
N ALA A 20 -13.70 -8.18 5.45
CA ALA A 20 -12.79 -8.97 4.63
C ALA A 20 -11.79 -8.13 3.81
N PHE A 21 -12.13 -6.88 3.48
CA PHE A 21 -11.34 -6.04 2.56
C PHE A 21 -10.86 -4.72 3.17
N ALA A 22 -11.12 -4.44 4.45
CA ALA A 22 -10.78 -3.19 5.13
C ALA A 22 -9.27 -2.90 5.11
N ASP A 23 -8.45 -3.94 5.25
CA ASP A 23 -6.99 -3.83 5.34
C ASP A 23 -6.28 -3.89 3.98
N ILE A 24 -7.03 -3.96 2.86
CA ILE A 24 -6.43 -3.89 1.51
C ILE A 24 -5.74 -2.54 1.28
N TYR A 25 -6.28 -1.46 1.85
CA TYR A 25 -5.63 -0.17 1.91
C TYR A 25 -5.36 0.19 3.37
N GLU A 26 -4.11 0.52 3.69
CA GLU A 26 -3.67 0.73 5.08
C GLU A 26 -4.56 1.73 5.83
N HIS A 27 -5.17 1.26 6.93
CA HIS A 27 -6.09 2.02 7.77
C HIS A 27 -7.16 2.83 7.01
N SER A 28 -7.61 2.30 5.87
CA SER A 28 -8.48 3.01 4.92
C SER A 28 -9.68 2.14 4.48
N PRO A 29 -10.53 1.71 5.42
CA PRO A 29 -11.68 0.83 5.13
C PRO A 29 -12.71 1.48 4.18
N TRP A 30 -12.70 2.82 4.09
CA TRP A 30 -13.57 3.59 3.21
C TRP A 30 -13.48 3.17 1.73
N VAL A 31 -12.34 2.62 1.29
CA VAL A 31 -12.19 2.10 -0.09
C VAL A 31 -13.05 0.85 -0.28
N ALA A 32 -13.04 -0.07 0.67
CA ALA A 32 -13.87 -1.28 0.66
C ALA A 32 -15.35 -0.93 0.82
N GLU A 33 -15.69 0.00 1.71
CA GLU A 33 -17.05 0.51 1.88
C GLU A 33 -17.63 1.05 0.57
N LYS A 34 -16.89 1.95 -0.10
CA LYS A 34 -17.31 2.49 -1.41
C LYS A 34 -17.39 1.41 -2.49
N ALA A 35 -16.47 0.44 -2.50
CA ALA A 35 -16.48 -0.65 -3.47
C ALA A 35 -17.73 -1.52 -3.36
N TYR A 36 -18.22 -1.74 -2.14
CA TYR A 36 -19.48 -2.42 -1.89
C TYR A 36 -20.68 -1.55 -2.28
N ASP A 37 -20.67 -0.27 -1.88
CA ASP A 37 -21.80 0.64 -2.07
C ASP A 37 -22.07 0.96 -3.56
N LEU A 38 -21.11 0.74 -4.46
CA LEU A 38 -21.32 0.78 -5.92
C LEU A 38 -22.22 -0.37 -6.44
N GLY A 39 -22.45 -1.41 -5.64
CA GLY A 39 -23.26 -2.57 -6.03
C GLY A 39 -22.59 -3.44 -7.09
N GLN A 40 -23.38 -4.17 -7.88
CA GLN A 40 -22.87 -5.04 -8.97
C GLN A 40 -21.75 -5.98 -8.51
N LEU A 41 -21.93 -6.64 -7.36
CA LEU A 41 -20.87 -7.42 -6.72
C LEU A 41 -20.44 -8.63 -7.57
N GLN A 42 -21.31 -9.10 -8.48
CA GLN A 42 -20.99 -10.17 -9.42
C GLN A 42 -19.86 -9.78 -10.40
N GLU A 43 -19.63 -8.47 -10.62
CA GLU A 43 -18.58 -7.98 -11.50
C GLU A 43 -17.19 -7.94 -10.83
N ILE A 44 -17.13 -8.06 -9.50
CA ILE A 44 -15.89 -8.02 -8.71
C ILE A 44 -15.56 -9.36 -8.06
N GLU A 45 -16.06 -10.45 -8.63
CA GLU A 45 -15.79 -11.83 -8.19
C GLU A 45 -14.32 -12.24 -8.36
N GLN A 46 -13.58 -11.50 -9.19
CA GLN A 46 -12.18 -11.78 -9.51
C GLN A 46 -11.29 -10.70 -8.91
N ILE A 47 -10.10 -11.11 -8.47
CA ILE A 47 -9.13 -10.26 -7.79
C ILE A 47 -8.81 -9.01 -8.62
N GLU A 48 -8.56 -9.16 -9.92
CA GLU A 48 -8.22 -8.03 -10.79
C GLU A 48 -9.41 -7.07 -10.98
N ALA A 49 -10.64 -7.60 -10.96
CA ALA A 49 -11.83 -6.78 -11.08
C ALA A 49 -12.10 -5.97 -9.80
N LEU A 50 -11.97 -6.60 -8.62
CA LEU A 50 -12.05 -5.89 -7.35
C LEU A 50 -10.92 -4.86 -7.21
N HIS A 51 -9.70 -5.25 -7.58
CA HIS A 51 -8.53 -4.39 -7.58
C HIS A 51 -8.74 -3.14 -8.45
N GLN A 52 -9.20 -3.33 -9.68
CA GLN A 52 -9.51 -2.23 -10.60
C GLN A 52 -10.56 -1.29 -10.00
N ARG A 53 -11.66 -1.83 -9.47
CA ARG A 53 -12.72 -1.02 -8.83
C ARG A 53 -12.18 -0.20 -7.67
N MET A 54 -11.39 -0.81 -6.78
CA MET A 54 -10.82 -0.12 -5.63
C MET A 54 -9.77 0.93 -6.05
N SER A 55 -8.97 0.64 -7.07
CA SER A 55 -8.02 1.58 -7.66
C SER A 55 -8.76 2.80 -8.22
N ASP A 56 -9.85 2.61 -8.95
CA ASP A 56 -10.64 3.72 -9.50
C ASP A 56 -11.27 4.56 -8.39
N ILE A 57 -11.73 3.93 -7.30
CA ILE A 57 -12.23 4.64 -6.11
C ILE A 57 -11.13 5.48 -5.46
N LEU A 58 -9.91 4.94 -5.30
CA LEU A 58 -8.79 5.68 -4.75
C LEU A 58 -8.43 6.88 -5.65
N LEU A 59 -8.27 6.64 -6.96
CA LEU A 59 -7.83 7.67 -7.91
C LEU A 59 -8.87 8.77 -8.14
N SER A 60 -10.16 8.47 -7.94
CA SER A 60 -11.26 9.45 -8.03
C SER A 60 -11.57 10.17 -6.72
N ALA A 61 -11.00 9.72 -5.59
CA ALA A 61 -11.14 10.41 -4.32
C ALA A 61 -10.50 11.81 -4.36
N ASP A 62 -10.95 12.70 -3.49
CA ASP A 62 -10.33 14.01 -3.37
C ASP A 62 -8.88 13.89 -2.86
N HIS A 63 -8.10 14.95 -3.11
CA HIS A 63 -6.69 14.98 -2.73
C HIS A 63 -6.47 14.78 -1.22
N ALA A 64 -7.41 15.22 -0.37
CA ALA A 64 -7.26 15.10 1.08
C ALA A 64 -7.40 13.62 1.52
N ALA A 65 -8.37 12.89 0.96
CA ALA A 65 -8.53 11.46 1.20
C ALA A 65 -7.34 10.64 0.68
N GLN A 66 -6.85 10.97 -0.53
CA GLN A 66 -5.66 10.35 -1.09
C GLN A 66 -4.43 10.59 -0.21
N LEU A 67 -4.18 11.83 0.22
CA LEU A 67 -3.06 12.17 1.09
C LEU A 67 -3.18 11.52 2.47
N ALA A 68 -4.39 11.46 3.04
CA ALA A 68 -4.64 10.79 4.31
C ALA A 68 -4.29 9.29 4.24
N LEU A 69 -4.68 8.62 3.14
CA LEU A 69 -4.35 7.23 2.91
C LEU A 69 -2.84 7.02 2.71
N ILE A 70 -2.16 7.88 1.94
CA ILE A 70 -0.69 7.81 1.80
C ILE A 70 -0.03 7.96 3.18
N ASN A 71 -0.47 8.91 4.00
CA ASN A 71 0.08 9.14 5.34
C ASN A 71 -0.27 8.06 6.36
N ALA A 72 -1.29 7.23 6.10
CA ALA A 72 -1.61 6.09 6.95
C ALA A 72 -0.57 4.96 6.83
N HIS A 73 0.24 4.96 5.77
CA HIS A 73 1.28 3.95 5.59
C HIS A 73 2.48 4.22 6.51
N PRO A 74 3.02 3.18 7.16
CA PRO A 74 4.23 3.32 7.97
C PRO A 74 5.46 3.53 7.07
N ASP A 75 6.50 4.12 7.65
CA ASP A 75 7.78 4.28 6.97
C ASP A 75 8.42 2.93 6.66
N LEU A 76 8.92 2.80 5.42
CA LEU A 76 9.74 1.67 5.02
C LEU A 76 11.07 1.71 5.77
N ALA A 77 11.41 0.60 6.45
CA ALA A 77 12.56 0.52 7.35
C ALA A 77 12.54 1.58 8.46
N GLY A 78 11.35 2.05 8.85
CA GLY A 78 11.20 2.99 9.95
C GLY A 78 11.30 2.35 11.34
N LYS A 79 11.14 3.18 12.38
CA LYS A 79 11.15 2.73 13.78
C LYS A 79 10.11 1.64 14.06
N ALA A 80 8.92 1.74 13.47
CA ALA A 80 7.86 0.74 13.59
C ALA A 80 8.31 -0.64 13.07
N ALA A 81 9.10 -0.69 12.01
CA ALA A 81 9.66 -1.94 11.48
C ALA A 81 10.67 -2.57 12.46
N ILE A 82 11.51 -1.76 13.11
CA ILE A 82 12.47 -2.25 14.12
C ILE A 82 11.77 -2.73 15.38
N GLN A 83 10.76 -1.97 15.83
CA GLN A 83 10.04 -2.23 17.07
C GLN A 83 9.01 -3.37 16.93
N GLY A 84 8.78 -3.87 15.71
CA GLY A 84 7.78 -4.91 15.45
C GLY A 84 6.35 -4.40 15.58
N GLU A 85 6.13 -3.10 15.36
CA GLU A 85 4.84 -2.41 15.53
C GLU A 85 4.08 -2.24 14.19
N LEU A 86 4.56 -2.87 13.12
CA LEU A 86 3.88 -2.90 11.82
C LEU A 86 2.60 -3.73 11.88
N THR A 87 1.60 -3.38 11.06
CA THR A 87 0.44 -4.24 10.81
C THR A 87 0.89 -5.60 10.24
N GLU A 88 0.04 -6.63 10.35
CA GLU A 88 0.36 -7.96 9.82
C GLU A 88 0.67 -7.92 8.32
N SER A 89 -0.13 -7.16 7.55
CA SER A 89 0.08 -6.93 6.12
C SER A 89 1.42 -6.25 5.84
N SER A 90 1.73 -5.15 6.56
CA SER A 90 3.02 -4.44 6.41
C SER A 90 4.22 -5.32 6.80
N THR A 91 4.07 -6.15 7.83
CA THR A 91 5.10 -7.11 8.26
C THR A 91 5.36 -8.14 7.16
N HIS A 92 4.32 -8.73 6.59
CA HIS A 92 4.43 -9.73 5.53
C HIS A 92 5.05 -9.15 4.26
N GLU A 93 4.69 -7.92 3.90
CA GLU A 93 5.25 -7.20 2.75
C GLU A 93 6.76 -6.99 2.92
N GLN A 94 7.20 -6.48 4.08
CA GLN A 94 8.61 -6.15 4.31
C GLN A 94 9.49 -7.36 4.65
N ALA A 95 8.92 -8.48 5.12
CA ALA A 95 9.67 -9.68 5.49
C ALA A 95 10.55 -10.21 4.34
N GLY A 96 10.02 -10.20 3.11
CA GLY A 96 10.72 -10.67 1.91
C GLY A 96 11.78 -9.70 1.35
N ALA A 97 11.76 -8.43 1.78
CA ALA A 97 12.62 -7.39 1.23
C ALA A 97 14.02 -7.34 1.86
N GLY A 98 14.26 -8.13 2.90
CA GLY A 98 15.54 -8.18 3.61
C GLY A 98 15.84 -6.92 4.44
N ILE A 99 14.83 -6.12 4.78
CA ILE A 99 14.98 -4.89 5.58
C ILE A 99 15.55 -5.19 6.98
N HIS A 100 15.18 -6.34 7.56
CA HIS A 100 15.73 -6.84 8.82
C HIS A 100 17.23 -7.21 8.74
N GLN A 101 17.81 -7.23 7.54
CA GLN A 101 19.22 -7.55 7.29
C GLN A 101 20.04 -6.31 6.91
N CYS A 102 19.45 -5.12 7.03
CA CYS A 102 20.18 -3.87 6.80
C CYS A 102 21.34 -3.76 7.79
N THR A 103 22.50 -3.35 7.28
CA THR A 103 23.61 -2.89 8.10
C THR A 103 23.25 -1.56 8.78
N ALA A 104 24.01 -1.16 9.81
CA ALA A 104 23.81 0.13 10.46
C ALA A 104 23.90 1.32 9.47
N GLN A 105 24.82 1.25 8.50
CA GLN A 105 24.99 2.28 7.47
C GLN A 105 23.80 2.35 6.52
N GLU A 106 23.24 1.20 6.14
CA GLU A 106 22.05 1.15 5.29
C GLU A 106 20.82 1.66 6.03
N PHE A 107 20.72 1.37 7.33
CA PHE A 107 19.64 1.87 8.17
C PHE A 107 19.72 3.39 8.36
N GLU A 108 20.92 3.92 8.60
CA GLU A 108 21.17 5.37 8.63
C GLU A 108 20.78 6.00 7.30
N ARG A 109 21.15 5.38 6.18
CA ARG A 109 20.77 5.86 4.84
C ARG A 109 19.26 5.87 4.63
N PHE A 110 18.54 4.83 5.04
CA PHE A 110 17.07 4.82 5.01
C PHE A 110 16.47 5.94 5.86
N THR A 111 17.04 6.20 7.03
CA THR A 111 16.56 7.26 7.93
C THR A 111 16.74 8.63 7.31
N GLU A 112 17.94 8.96 6.82
CA GLU A 112 18.24 10.22 6.13
C GLU A 112 17.30 10.45 4.94
N LEU A 113 17.09 9.40 4.15
CA LEU A 113 16.25 9.45 2.96
C LEU A 113 14.78 9.63 3.32
N ASN A 114 14.26 8.92 4.33
CA ASN A 114 12.90 9.12 4.84
C ASN A 114 12.68 10.56 5.33
N ASP A 115 13.62 11.11 6.09
CA ASP A 115 13.52 12.47 6.61
C ASP A 115 13.52 13.50 5.47
N ALA A 116 14.46 13.40 4.53
CA ALA A 116 14.54 14.28 3.36
C ALA A 116 13.30 14.17 2.46
N TYR A 117 12.76 12.96 2.29
CA TYR A 117 11.56 12.71 1.50
C TYR A 117 10.34 13.35 2.12
N LYS A 118 10.13 13.15 3.44
CA LYS A 118 9.04 13.79 4.17
C LYS A 118 9.17 15.30 4.19
N GLU A 119 10.38 15.83 4.32
CA GLU A 119 10.61 17.26 4.24
C GLU A 119 10.18 17.83 2.88
N LYS A 120 10.53 17.16 1.78
CA LYS A 120 10.22 17.61 0.43
C LYS A 120 8.75 17.41 0.03
N PHE A 121 8.24 16.19 0.20
CA PHE A 121 6.96 15.76 -0.36
C PHE A 121 5.79 15.85 0.63
N LYS A 122 6.08 15.92 1.94
CA LYS A 122 5.09 16.00 3.03
C LYS A 122 4.22 14.74 3.19
N PHE A 123 4.71 13.60 2.70
CA PHE A 123 4.12 12.27 2.90
C PHE A 123 5.23 11.19 2.90
N PRO A 124 5.01 9.98 3.43
CA PRO A 124 6.02 8.93 3.50
C PRO A 124 6.36 8.33 2.12
N PHE A 125 7.57 7.77 1.98
CA PHE A 125 7.94 7.05 0.77
C PHE A 125 7.22 5.70 0.70
N ILE A 126 6.45 5.50 -0.37
CA ILE A 126 5.72 4.25 -0.61
C ILE A 126 6.34 3.49 -1.77
N MET A 127 6.60 2.20 -1.57
CA MET A 127 7.03 1.29 -2.62
C MET A 127 6.50 -0.11 -2.33
N ALA A 128 5.96 -0.78 -3.35
CA ALA A 128 5.60 -2.18 -3.25
C ALA A 128 6.88 -3.03 -3.23
N VAL A 129 7.23 -3.57 -2.06
CA VAL A 129 8.52 -4.21 -1.82
C VAL A 129 8.57 -5.70 -2.17
N LYS A 130 7.42 -6.33 -2.49
CA LYS A 130 7.36 -7.75 -2.82
C LYS A 130 8.24 -8.07 -4.03
N GLY A 131 9.19 -8.98 -3.86
CA GLY A 131 10.16 -9.35 -4.90
C GLY A 131 11.31 -8.34 -5.10
N SER A 132 11.34 -7.26 -4.34
CA SER A 132 12.47 -6.34 -4.27
C SER A 132 13.40 -6.73 -3.11
N ASN A 133 14.65 -6.27 -3.15
CA ASN A 133 15.57 -6.31 -2.02
C ASN A 133 15.92 -4.90 -1.52
N ARG A 134 16.46 -4.81 -0.31
CA ARG A 134 16.87 -3.55 0.33
C ARG A 134 17.73 -2.62 -0.55
N HIS A 135 18.62 -3.14 -1.39
CA HIS A 135 19.41 -2.29 -2.30
C HIS A 135 18.56 -1.70 -3.43
N GLN A 136 17.62 -2.47 -3.98
CA GLN A 136 16.69 -1.97 -5.00
C GLN A 136 15.76 -0.91 -4.43
N ILE A 137 15.34 -1.08 -3.17
CA ILE A 137 14.52 -0.08 -2.48
C ILE A 137 15.31 1.22 -2.29
N LEU A 138 16.54 1.15 -1.78
CA LEU A 138 17.41 2.32 -1.66
C LEU A 138 17.63 3.01 -3.02
N ALA A 139 17.92 2.25 -4.08
CA ALA A 139 18.11 2.81 -5.42
C ALA A 139 16.83 3.48 -5.95
N ALA A 140 15.66 2.91 -5.70
CA ALA A 140 14.38 3.52 -6.07
C ALA A 140 14.14 4.82 -5.28
N PHE A 141 14.51 4.84 -4.01
CA PHE A 141 14.43 5.99 -3.14
C PHE A 141 15.31 7.14 -3.65
N GLU A 142 16.58 6.85 -3.94
CA GLU A 142 17.56 7.81 -4.47
C GLU A 142 17.18 8.34 -5.84
N LYS A 143 16.48 7.55 -6.66
CA LYS A 143 15.93 8.02 -7.93
C LYS A 143 14.73 8.95 -7.72
N ARG A 144 13.79 8.55 -6.87
CA ARG A 144 12.48 9.21 -6.71
C ARG A 144 12.55 10.48 -5.88
N ILE A 145 13.55 10.64 -5.02
CA ILE A 145 13.77 11.89 -4.27
C ILE A 145 13.93 13.11 -5.20
N HIS A 146 14.32 12.90 -6.46
CA HIS A 146 14.48 13.95 -7.46
C HIS A 146 13.20 14.28 -8.26
N ASN A 147 12.11 13.55 -8.06
CA ASN A 147 10.84 13.80 -8.75
C ASN A 147 10.23 15.16 -8.37
N SER A 148 9.31 15.65 -9.21
CA SER A 148 8.39 16.72 -8.81
C SER A 148 7.37 16.20 -7.82
N VAL A 149 6.79 17.08 -7.00
CA VAL A 149 5.77 16.70 -6.00
C VAL A 149 4.57 16.02 -6.67
N GLU A 150 4.11 16.54 -7.80
CA GLU A 150 2.99 15.97 -8.55
C GLU A 150 3.28 14.59 -9.12
N ALA A 151 4.48 14.38 -9.67
CA ALA A 151 4.87 13.08 -10.21
C ALA A 151 5.02 12.06 -9.09
N GLU A 152 5.59 12.46 -7.95
CA GLU A 152 5.82 11.57 -6.83
C GLU A 152 4.52 11.18 -6.12
N PHE A 153 3.56 12.11 -6.02
CA PHE A 153 2.24 11.80 -5.47
C PHE A 153 1.52 10.73 -6.31
N LYS A 154 1.57 10.86 -7.64
CA LYS A 154 1.02 9.85 -8.57
C LYS A 154 1.74 8.51 -8.45
N GLU A 155 3.06 8.53 -8.32
CA GLU A 155 3.85 7.32 -8.12
C GLU A 155 3.49 6.64 -6.80
N ALA A 156 3.32 7.40 -5.71
CA ALA A 156 2.91 6.86 -4.42
C ALA A 156 1.54 6.14 -4.52
N LEU A 157 0.54 6.75 -5.16
CA LEU A 157 -0.75 6.10 -5.40
C LEU A 157 -0.63 4.83 -6.25
N ALA A 158 0.22 4.84 -7.28
CA ALA A 158 0.47 3.66 -8.10
C ALA A 158 1.11 2.51 -7.30
N GLN A 159 2.07 2.83 -6.42
CA GLN A 159 2.69 1.86 -5.52
C GLN A 159 1.69 1.30 -4.51
N ILE A 160 0.80 2.13 -3.97
CA ILE A 160 -0.28 1.70 -3.07
C ILE A 160 -1.25 0.75 -3.79
N ASN A 161 -1.65 1.06 -5.02
CA ASN A 161 -2.47 0.15 -5.82
C ASN A 161 -1.76 -1.19 -6.07
N LEU A 162 -0.44 -1.19 -6.27
CA LEU A 162 0.32 -2.42 -6.42
C LEU A 162 0.39 -3.24 -5.11
N ILE A 163 0.54 -2.57 -3.97
CA ILE A 163 0.45 -3.18 -2.63
C ILE A 163 -0.93 -3.82 -2.43
N ALA A 164 -2.01 -3.08 -2.74
CA ALA A 164 -3.38 -3.57 -2.64
C ALA A 164 -3.60 -4.85 -3.46
N LEU A 165 -3.05 -4.93 -4.68
CA LEU A 165 -3.10 -6.16 -5.49
C LEU A 165 -2.39 -7.33 -4.79
N PHE A 166 -1.22 -7.09 -4.19
CA PHE A 166 -0.50 -8.15 -3.47
C PHE A 166 -1.25 -8.66 -2.25
N ARG A 167 -1.94 -7.78 -1.53
CA ARG A 167 -2.83 -8.16 -0.41
C ARG A 167 -4.02 -8.97 -0.90
N LEU A 168 -4.69 -8.55 -1.97
CA LEU A 168 -5.81 -9.29 -2.56
C LEU A 168 -5.40 -10.70 -3.03
N LEU A 169 -4.19 -10.86 -3.59
CA LEU A 169 -3.65 -12.16 -4.01
C LEU A 169 -3.38 -13.15 -2.87
N GLN A 170 -3.45 -12.69 -1.62
CA GLN A 170 -3.33 -13.55 -0.44
C GLN A 170 -4.68 -14.13 0.03
N LEU A 171 -5.81 -13.62 -0.49
CA LEU A 171 -7.19 -14.00 -0.08
C LEU A 171 -7.82 -15.15 -0.90
#